data_AF-A0AA36IQH2-F1
#
_entry.id   AF-A0AA36IQH2-F1
#
_cell.length_a   1.000
_cell.length_b   1.000
_cell.length_c   1.000
_cell.angle_alpha   90.00
_cell.angle_beta   90.00
_cell.angle_gamma   90.00
#
_symmetry.space_group_name_H-M   'P 1'
#
loop_
_entity.id
_entity.type
_entity.pdbx_description
1 polymer ?
#
loop_
_entity_poly.entity_id
_entity_poly.type
_entity_poly.pdbx_seq_one_letter_code
_entity_poly.pdbx_strand_id
1 'polypeptide(L)'
;MKMLQDNAVTYLHPNRSPSRRFELLNEKKKQEILVTKNQSLAVKSNARVLHCDTSSELLLLQAFTRRALCLDLVGAASFDVVVVEKYQSMMMRSLQETSPPGYREVDVVQILKADQRAWLRLSEMVKSGLKRGTDGQLPLALAFARLETGPQVCFQLLPLLSGAVSKRERPAELPSASGPSKKQGKVILGKGETKGKHKQPENMPEALRGKRYVTGKGKRICWDYNLPHGHSHADVKDRGECPKGVRICMEWDCRRNHPLHKHE
;
A
#
# COMPACT_ATOMS: atom_id res chain seq x y z
N MET A 1 18.86 -21.88 6.62
CA MET A 1 18.56 -20.60 5.92
C MET A 1 19.82 -20.12 5.21
N LYS A 2 19.67 -19.60 3.98
CA LYS A 2 20.78 -19.01 3.21
C LYS A 2 21.48 -17.85 3.94
N MET A 3 20.75 -17.10 4.77
CA MET A 3 21.23 -15.95 5.55
C MET A 3 22.45 -16.25 6.45
N LEU A 4 22.43 -17.37 7.19
CA LEU A 4 23.58 -17.76 8.03
C LEU A 4 24.75 -18.30 7.21
N GLN A 5 24.46 -18.99 6.11
CA GLN A 5 25.48 -19.54 5.21
C GLN A 5 26.24 -18.42 4.48
N ASP A 6 25.52 -17.42 3.98
CA ASP A 6 26.07 -16.25 3.30
C ASP A 6 26.67 -15.22 4.29
N ASN A 7 26.50 -15.45 5.60
CA ASN A 7 26.96 -14.56 6.68
C ASN A 7 26.48 -13.10 6.53
N ALA A 8 25.31 -12.90 5.93
CA ALA A 8 24.77 -11.58 5.59
C ALA A 8 23.30 -11.49 5.98
N VAL A 9 22.90 -10.37 6.59
CA VAL A 9 21.50 -10.11 6.95
C VAL A 9 20.68 -9.90 5.69
N THR A 10 19.68 -10.75 5.47
CA THR A 10 18.70 -10.63 4.38
C THR A 10 17.33 -10.35 4.95
N TYR A 11 16.60 -9.39 4.40
CA TYR A 11 15.25 -9.09 4.86
C TYR A 11 14.32 -10.30 4.71
N LEU A 12 13.83 -10.81 5.85
CA LEU A 12 12.85 -11.88 5.88
C LEU A 12 11.45 -11.28 5.97
N HIS A 13 10.79 -11.15 4.81
CA HIS A 13 9.45 -10.59 4.75
C HIS A 13 8.45 -11.45 5.56
N PRO A 14 7.60 -10.85 6.41
CA PRO A 14 6.59 -11.59 7.19
C PRO A 14 5.63 -12.45 6.35
N ASN A 15 5.38 -12.09 5.10
CA ASN A 15 4.54 -12.89 4.20
C ASN A 15 5.17 -14.24 3.82
N ARG A 16 6.48 -14.43 4.03
CA ARG A 16 7.20 -15.70 3.74
C ARG A 16 7.23 -16.65 4.93
N SER A 17 6.53 -16.34 6.02
CA SER A 17 6.37 -17.21 7.18
C SER A 17 4.93 -17.73 7.25
N PRO A 18 4.52 -18.68 6.37
CA PRO A 18 3.21 -19.33 6.44
C PRO A 18 3.08 -20.24 7.66
N SER A 19 1.86 -20.67 7.98
CA SER A 19 1.58 -21.50 9.16
C SER A 19 1.63 -22.95 8.72
N ARG A 20 1.91 -23.87 9.65
CA ARG A 20 1.93 -25.30 9.31
C ARG A 20 0.60 -25.74 8.70
N ARG A 21 -0.52 -25.23 9.21
CA ARG A 21 -1.85 -25.48 8.64
C ARG A 21 -1.96 -24.96 7.20
N PHE A 22 -1.45 -23.77 6.92
CA PHE A 22 -1.45 -23.20 5.57
C PHE A 22 -0.53 -23.97 4.62
N GLU A 23 0.62 -24.43 5.10
CA GLU A 23 1.52 -25.31 4.33
C GLU A 23 0.81 -26.59 3.94
N LEU A 24 0.25 -27.34 4.90
CA LEU A 24 -0.43 -28.62 4.66
C LEU A 24 -1.59 -28.50 3.66
N LEU A 25 -2.35 -27.40 3.71
CA LEU A 25 -3.45 -27.14 2.77
C LEU A 25 -2.96 -26.80 1.35
N ASN A 26 -1.78 -26.20 1.23
CA ASN A 26 -1.21 -25.76 -0.04
C ASN A 26 -0.08 -26.68 -0.55
N GLU A 27 0.16 -27.79 0.15
CA GLU A 27 1.18 -28.78 -0.18
C GLU A 27 0.73 -29.62 -1.38
N LYS A 28 0.96 -29.08 -2.58
CA LYS A 28 0.87 -29.88 -3.81
C LYS A 28 2.20 -30.62 -4.00
N LYS A 29 2.15 -31.96 -4.10
CA LYS A 29 3.31 -32.82 -4.39
C LYS A 29 4.14 -32.26 -5.55
N LYS A 30 5.44 -32.04 -5.32
CA LYS A 30 6.49 -31.97 -6.34
C LYS A 30 7.68 -32.76 -5.77
N GLN A 31 8.27 -33.73 -6.47
CA GLN A 31 8.79 -33.68 -7.84
C GLN A 31 8.66 -35.02 -8.59
N GLU A 32 8.61 -34.93 -9.93
CA GLU A 32 9.05 -36.00 -10.83
C GLU A 32 10.58 -36.01 -10.90
N ILE A 33 11.20 -37.17 -10.70
CA ILE A 33 12.64 -37.37 -10.96
C ILE A 33 12.77 -37.51 -12.48
N LEU A 34 13.23 -36.46 -13.16
CA LEU A 34 13.55 -36.53 -14.58
C LEU A 34 14.94 -37.16 -14.74
N VAL A 35 14.99 -38.48 -14.96
CA VAL A 35 16.21 -39.18 -15.36
C VAL A 35 16.49 -38.81 -16.82
N THR A 36 17.51 -37.98 -17.04
CA THR A 36 17.98 -37.67 -18.41
C THR A 36 18.83 -38.84 -18.91
N LYS A 37 18.75 -39.18 -20.21
CA LYS A 37 19.41 -40.34 -20.85
C LYS A 37 20.95 -40.43 -20.66
N ASN A 38 21.58 -39.42 -20.06
CA ASN A 38 23.04 -39.27 -19.97
C ASN A 38 23.59 -39.57 -18.57
N GLN A 39 22.93 -40.40 -17.75
CA GLN A 39 23.37 -40.78 -16.39
C GLN A 39 23.60 -39.64 -15.37
N SER A 40 23.30 -38.37 -15.70
CA SER A 40 23.33 -37.28 -14.72
C SER A 40 21.95 -37.04 -14.12
N LEU A 41 21.81 -37.28 -12.81
CA LEU A 41 20.61 -36.95 -12.05
C LEU A 41 20.59 -35.46 -11.71
N ALA A 42 19.78 -34.67 -12.41
CA ALA A 42 19.57 -33.25 -12.10
C ALA A 42 18.27 -33.07 -11.31
N VAL A 43 18.37 -33.03 -9.97
CA VAL A 43 17.22 -32.71 -9.11
C VAL A 43 16.96 -31.20 -9.14
N LYS A 44 16.07 -30.75 -10.03
CA LYS A 44 15.57 -29.36 -10.00
C LYS A 44 14.44 -29.22 -8.99
N SER A 45 14.78 -28.98 -7.74
CA SER A 45 13.80 -28.68 -6.68
C SER A 45 13.24 -27.26 -6.86
N ASN A 46 12.17 -27.15 -7.65
CA ASN A 46 11.35 -25.94 -7.69
C ASN A 46 10.49 -25.87 -6.42
N ALA A 47 11.10 -25.55 -5.29
CA ALA A 47 10.38 -25.26 -4.05
C ALA A 47 9.54 -24.00 -4.27
N ARG A 48 8.21 -24.14 -4.20
CA ARG A 48 7.31 -22.98 -4.26
C ARG A 48 7.41 -22.22 -2.94
N VAL A 49 7.73 -20.92 -3.01
CA VAL A 49 7.65 -20.04 -1.83
C VAL A 49 6.17 -19.75 -1.59
N LEU A 50 5.66 -20.21 -0.45
CA LEU A 50 4.30 -19.92 -0.01
C LEU A 50 4.26 -18.52 0.60
N HIS A 51 3.21 -17.76 0.27
CA HIS A 51 2.95 -16.44 0.82
C HIS A 51 1.70 -16.47 1.70
N CYS A 52 1.82 -16.05 2.96
CA CYS A 52 0.68 -15.84 3.83
C CYS A 52 0.18 -14.40 3.77
N ASP A 53 -1.10 -14.22 4.05
CA ASP A 53 -1.70 -12.89 4.18
C ASP A 53 -1.17 -12.18 5.44
N THR A 54 -0.98 -10.87 5.30
CA THR A 54 -0.49 -9.94 6.34
C THR A 54 -1.31 -8.64 6.36
N SER A 55 -2.49 -8.65 5.73
CA SER A 55 -3.38 -7.50 5.59
C SER A 55 -3.99 -7.02 6.91
N SER A 56 -4.28 -7.95 7.83
CA SER A 56 -4.85 -7.68 9.14
C SER A 56 -3.76 -7.67 10.22
N GLU A 57 -3.92 -6.83 11.24
CA GLU A 57 -3.06 -6.74 12.41
C GLU A 57 -2.81 -8.10 13.07
N LEU A 58 -3.86 -8.92 13.23
CA LEU A 58 -3.75 -10.25 13.83
C LEU A 58 -2.91 -11.19 12.96
N LEU A 59 -3.13 -11.16 11.65
CA LEU A 59 -2.38 -11.99 10.70
C LEU A 59 -0.90 -11.57 10.64
N LEU A 60 -0.65 -10.25 10.70
CA LEU A 60 0.69 -9.69 10.76
C LEU A 60 1.42 -10.11 12.05
N LEU A 61 0.77 -10.00 13.21
CA LEU A 61 1.33 -10.46 14.49
C LEU A 61 1.70 -11.95 14.41
N GLN A 62 0.78 -12.81 13.95
CA GLN A 62 1.05 -14.24 13.80
C GLN A 62 2.21 -14.51 12.83
N ALA A 63 2.33 -13.74 11.75
CA ALA A 63 3.47 -13.81 10.83
C ALA A 63 4.78 -13.41 11.50
N PHE A 64 4.79 -12.32 12.27
CA PHE A 64 5.95 -11.89 13.04
C PHE A 64 6.40 -12.93 14.08
N THR A 65 5.47 -13.52 14.83
CA THR A 65 5.78 -14.58 15.80
C THR A 65 6.43 -15.77 15.11
N ARG A 66 5.85 -16.26 14.00
CA ARG A 66 6.44 -17.37 13.23
C ARG A 66 7.82 -17.04 12.71
N ARG A 67 8.03 -15.82 12.19
CA ARG A 67 9.34 -15.35 11.74
C ARG A 67 10.37 -15.36 12.88
N ALA A 68 9.98 -14.92 14.08
CA ALA A 68 10.86 -14.92 15.25
C ALA A 68 11.23 -16.34 15.68
N LEU A 69 10.25 -17.25 15.74
CA LEU A 69 10.50 -18.67 16.04
C LEU A 69 11.43 -19.31 14.99
N CYS A 70 11.30 -18.97 13.70
CA CYS A 70 12.22 -19.43 12.68
C CYS A 70 13.67 -18.92 12.90
N LEU A 71 13.84 -17.69 13.39
CA LEU A 71 15.17 -17.16 13.72
C LEU A 71 15.79 -17.86 14.92
N ASP A 72 14.97 -18.26 15.89
CA ASP A 72 15.37 -19.03 17.07
C ASP A 72 15.77 -20.46 16.72
N LEU A 73 14.94 -21.16 15.96
CA LEU A 73 15.23 -22.52 15.46
C LEU A 73 16.53 -22.59 14.64
N VAL A 74 16.83 -21.54 13.89
CA VAL A 74 18.05 -21.45 13.07
C VAL A 74 19.25 -20.99 13.91
N GLY A 75 19.03 -20.55 15.14
CA GLY A 75 20.06 -20.04 16.03
C GLY A 75 20.63 -18.69 15.58
N ALA A 76 19.85 -17.89 14.83
CA ALA A 76 20.26 -16.56 14.38
C ALA A 76 19.97 -15.49 15.43
N ALA A 77 18.80 -15.56 16.07
CA ALA A 77 18.39 -14.72 17.19
C ALA A 77 17.44 -15.54 18.06
N SER A 78 17.54 -15.42 19.39
CA SER A 78 16.68 -16.21 20.26
C SER A 78 15.31 -15.58 20.46
N PHE A 79 14.26 -16.41 20.54
CA PHE A 79 12.88 -15.95 20.75
C PHE A 79 12.65 -15.48 22.19
N ASP A 80 13.05 -16.32 23.17
CA ASP A 80 12.96 -16.03 24.60
C ASP A 80 13.85 -14.88 25.04
N VAL A 81 14.86 -14.53 24.22
CA VAL A 81 15.58 -13.28 24.39
C VAL A 81 14.61 -12.17 24.00
N VAL A 82 13.85 -11.74 25.02
CA VAL A 82 13.34 -10.42 25.40
C VAL A 82 13.23 -9.39 24.27
N VAL A 83 14.28 -9.26 23.47
CA VAL A 83 14.48 -8.37 22.36
C VAL A 83 13.54 -8.59 21.16
N VAL A 84 13.38 -9.82 20.65
CA VAL A 84 12.60 -10.02 19.39
C VAL A 84 11.10 -9.85 19.67
N GLU A 85 10.63 -10.39 20.78
CA GLU A 85 9.25 -10.19 21.25
C GLU A 85 9.00 -8.73 21.65
N LYS A 86 9.90 -8.06 22.38
CA LYS A 86 9.75 -6.63 22.71
C LYS A 86 9.68 -5.76 21.46
N TYR A 87 10.56 -6.00 20.50
CA TYR A 87 10.57 -5.27 19.24
C TYR A 87 9.24 -5.44 18.48
N GLN A 88 8.72 -6.67 18.41
CA GLN A 88 7.41 -6.94 17.80
C GLN A 88 6.28 -6.28 18.59
N SER A 89 6.31 -6.38 19.91
CA SER A 89 5.33 -5.76 20.80
C SER A 89 5.32 -4.24 20.67
N MET A 90 6.47 -3.60 20.46
CA MET A 90 6.57 -2.17 20.22
C MET A 90 5.87 -1.77 18.91
N MET A 91 6.14 -2.46 17.79
CA MET A 91 5.44 -2.20 16.53
C MET A 91 3.92 -2.38 16.65
N MET A 92 3.49 -3.45 17.33
CA MET A 92 2.06 -3.74 17.50
C MET A 92 1.37 -2.76 18.45
N ARG A 93 2.08 -2.25 19.48
CA ARG A 93 1.57 -1.21 20.37
C ARG A 93 1.32 0.09 19.60
N SER A 94 2.19 0.45 18.64
CA SER A 94 1.99 1.64 17.81
C SER A 94 0.70 1.63 16.97
N LEU A 95 0.16 0.44 16.63
CA LEU A 95 -1.15 0.32 15.98
C LEU A 95 -2.32 0.62 16.92
N GLN A 96 -2.13 0.40 18.22
CA GLN A 96 -3.16 0.58 19.25
C GLN A 96 -3.14 1.98 19.88
N GLU A 97 -2.13 2.80 19.57
CA GLU A 97 -1.99 4.15 20.08
C GLU A 97 -2.91 5.13 19.33
N THR A 98 -3.72 5.87 20.09
CA THR A 98 -4.62 6.87 19.52
C THR A 98 -3.82 8.08 19.04
N SER A 99 -4.03 8.47 17.80
CA SER A 99 -3.31 9.59 17.20
C SER A 99 -3.91 10.94 17.60
N PRO A 100 -3.08 12.00 17.74
CA PRO A 100 -3.58 13.36 17.99
C PRO A 100 -4.50 13.86 16.86
N PRO A 101 -5.40 14.82 17.15
CA PRO A 101 -6.28 15.38 16.12
C PRO A 101 -5.47 16.01 14.98
N GLY A 102 -5.87 15.73 13.74
CA GLY A 102 -5.16 16.16 12.52
C GLY A 102 -4.10 15.18 12.02
N TYR A 103 -3.80 14.11 12.77
CA TYR A 103 -2.92 13.03 12.35
C TYR A 103 -3.73 11.76 12.04
N ARG A 104 -3.17 10.90 11.20
CA ARG A 104 -3.68 9.57 10.87
C ARG A 104 -2.99 8.55 11.77
N GLU A 105 -3.79 7.61 12.25
CA GLU A 105 -3.32 6.42 12.96
C GLU A 105 -2.33 5.60 12.13
N VAL A 106 -1.46 4.90 12.84
CA VAL A 106 -0.46 4.04 12.23
C VAL A 106 -1.17 2.88 11.54
N ASP A 107 -0.89 2.70 10.26
CA ASP A 107 -1.45 1.60 9.46
C ASP A 107 -0.50 0.38 9.42
N VAL A 108 -1.04 -0.80 9.11
CA VAL A 108 -0.30 -2.04 8.88
C VAL A 108 0.80 -1.84 7.83
N VAL A 109 0.53 -1.03 6.79
CA VAL A 109 1.53 -0.69 5.75
C VAL A 109 2.69 0.11 6.34
N GLN A 110 2.46 0.98 7.33
CA GLN A 110 3.52 1.72 8.02
C GLN A 110 4.38 0.76 8.85
N ILE A 111 3.77 -0.21 9.54
CA ILE A 111 4.51 -1.24 10.28
C ILE A 111 5.41 -2.07 9.36
N LEU A 112 4.93 -2.48 8.18
CA LEU A 112 5.75 -3.21 7.21
C LEU A 112 6.93 -2.39 6.70
N LYS A 113 6.77 -1.07 6.53
CA LYS A 113 7.87 -0.16 6.18
C LYS A 113 8.86 0.01 7.32
N ALA A 114 8.37 0.16 8.55
CA ALA A 114 9.20 0.23 9.75
C ALA A 114 10.04 -1.04 9.91
N ASP A 115 9.43 -2.22 9.69
CA ASP A 115 10.10 -3.51 9.69
C ASP A 115 11.19 -3.60 8.60
N GLN A 116 10.90 -3.20 7.36
CA GLN A 116 11.93 -3.14 6.32
C GLN A 116 13.11 -2.23 6.70
N ARG A 117 12.81 -1.05 7.26
CA ARG A 117 13.84 -0.09 7.69
C ARG A 117 14.68 -0.63 8.85
N ALA A 118 14.06 -1.36 9.77
CA ALA A 118 14.73 -2.03 10.87
C ALA A 118 15.71 -3.10 10.38
N TRP A 119 15.30 -3.95 9.44
CA TRP A 119 16.19 -4.96 8.88
C TRP A 119 17.35 -4.38 8.07
N LEU A 120 17.12 -3.27 7.38
CA LEU A 120 18.21 -2.49 6.76
C LEU A 120 19.18 -1.97 7.83
N ARG A 121 18.66 -1.48 8.97
CA ARG A 121 19.52 -1.03 10.07
C ARG A 121 20.29 -2.18 10.72
N LEU A 122 19.69 -3.37 10.82
CA LEU A 122 20.37 -4.58 11.33
C LEU A 122 21.55 -4.97 10.44
N SER A 123 21.39 -4.90 9.10
CA SER A 123 22.49 -5.21 8.20
C SER A 123 23.66 -4.22 8.31
N GLU A 124 23.37 -2.95 8.60
CA GLU A 124 24.40 -1.93 8.88
C GLU A 124 25.13 -2.18 10.21
N MET A 125 24.44 -2.70 11.22
CA MET A 125 25.00 -2.96 12.54
C MET A 125 25.78 -4.26 12.61
N VAL A 126 25.37 -5.27 11.87
CA VAL A 126 25.93 -6.62 11.90
C VAL A 126 26.87 -6.85 10.69
N LYS A 127 27.75 -5.88 10.40
CA LYS A 127 28.74 -5.98 9.30
C LYS A 127 29.84 -7.01 9.57
N SER A 128 30.13 -7.29 10.84
CA SER A 128 31.10 -8.30 11.25
C SER A 128 30.64 -9.74 10.99
N GLY A 129 29.37 -9.92 10.60
CA GLY A 129 28.77 -11.22 10.31
C GLY A 129 27.76 -11.69 11.36
N LEU A 130 27.00 -12.72 11.00
CA LEU A 130 25.94 -13.35 11.78
C LEU A 130 26.39 -14.59 12.56
N LYS A 131 27.66 -14.97 12.43
CA LYS A 131 28.22 -16.09 13.19
C LYS A 131 28.19 -15.79 14.68
N ARG A 132 27.90 -16.83 15.47
CA ARG A 132 27.94 -16.76 16.93
C ARG A 132 29.34 -16.34 17.38
N GLY A 133 29.41 -15.36 18.27
CA GLY A 133 30.67 -14.93 18.86
C GLY A 133 31.29 -16.03 19.73
N THR A 134 32.57 -15.90 20.06
CA THR A 134 33.28 -16.79 20.99
C THR A 134 32.59 -16.89 22.35
N ASP A 135 31.92 -15.80 22.76
CA ASP A 135 31.22 -15.68 24.05
C ASP A 135 29.81 -16.29 24.02
N GLY A 136 29.46 -17.00 22.95
CA GLY A 136 28.13 -17.59 22.75
C GLY A 136 27.04 -16.58 22.33
N GLN A 137 27.37 -15.29 22.29
CA GLN A 137 26.46 -14.20 21.94
C GLN A 137 26.04 -14.24 20.47
N LEU A 138 24.79 -13.87 20.23
CA LEU A 138 24.19 -13.78 18.90
C LEU A 138 24.20 -12.31 18.44
N PRO A 139 25.03 -11.94 17.44
CA PRO A 139 25.16 -10.54 17.00
C PRO A 139 23.83 -9.92 16.58
N LEU A 140 22.96 -10.72 15.95
CA LEU A 140 21.64 -10.27 15.50
C LEU A 140 20.73 -9.96 16.70
N ALA A 141 20.77 -10.77 17.76
CA ALA A 141 19.98 -10.52 18.97
C ALA A 141 20.42 -9.22 19.67
N LEU A 142 21.73 -8.98 19.78
CA LEU A 142 22.25 -7.72 20.33
C LEU A 142 21.87 -6.51 19.47
N ALA A 143 21.82 -6.69 18.15
CA ALA A 143 21.43 -5.62 17.24
C ALA A 143 19.94 -5.28 17.35
N PHE A 144 19.05 -6.28 17.46
CA PHE A 144 17.64 -6.03 17.69
C PHE A 144 17.38 -5.28 19.01
N ALA A 145 18.20 -5.51 20.05
CA ALA A 145 18.03 -4.84 21.34
C ALA A 145 18.19 -3.31 21.24
N ARG A 146 19.03 -2.88 20.29
CA ARG A 146 19.29 -1.47 20.02
C ARG A 146 18.33 -0.85 19.01
N LEU A 147 17.49 -1.65 18.35
CA LEU A 147 16.49 -1.14 17.41
C LEU A 147 15.34 -0.43 18.12
N GLU A 148 15.01 -0.85 19.34
CA GLU A 148 13.90 -0.26 20.10
C GLU A 148 14.08 1.24 20.34
N THR A 149 15.31 1.65 20.63
CA THR A 149 15.70 3.05 20.82
C THR A 149 16.17 3.73 19.52
N GLY A 150 16.10 3.02 18.39
CA GLY A 150 16.64 3.48 17.12
C GLY A 150 15.73 4.48 16.41
N PRO A 151 16.17 5.73 16.14
CA PRO A 151 15.32 6.75 15.52
C PRO A 151 14.87 6.36 14.10
N GLN A 152 15.63 5.50 13.42
CA GLN A 152 15.34 5.02 12.06
C GLN A 152 14.04 4.21 12.00
N VAL A 153 13.69 3.49 13.06
CA VAL A 153 12.46 2.70 13.14
C VAL A 153 11.35 3.55 13.75
N CYS A 154 11.62 4.23 14.87
CA CYS A 154 10.64 5.07 15.56
C CYS A 154 10.01 6.12 14.64
N PHE A 155 10.80 6.74 13.75
CA PHE A 155 10.29 7.74 12.81
C PHE A 155 9.20 7.18 11.87
N GLN A 156 9.30 5.91 11.47
CA GLN A 156 8.30 5.28 10.59
C GLN A 156 6.99 4.96 11.31
N LEU A 157 7.05 4.86 12.64
CA LEU A 157 5.91 4.57 13.52
C LEU A 157 5.19 5.84 13.98
N LEU A 158 5.67 7.03 13.61
CA LEU A 158 4.98 8.28 13.94
C LEU A 158 3.68 8.41 13.13
N PRO A 159 2.59 8.88 13.76
CA PRO A 159 1.38 9.29 13.06
C PRO A 159 1.71 10.30 11.96
N LEU A 160 1.19 10.05 10.75
CA LEU A 160 1.40 10.94 9.62
C LEU A 160 0.28 11.97 9.55
N LEU A 161 0.52 13.16 8.99
CA LEU A 161 -0.55 14.14 8.82
C LEU A 161 -1.70 13.51 8.03
N SER A 162 -2.90 13.61 8.57
CA SER A 162 -4.10 13.25 7.81
C SER A 162 -4.17 14.23 6.63
N GLY A 163 -4.26 13.73 5.41
CA GLY A 163 -4.22 14.49 4.16
C GLY A 163 -5.37 15.50 3.94
N ALA A 164 -5.97 16.03 5.00
CA ALA A 164 -6.53 17.36 4.96
C ALA A 164 -5.36 18.34 5.12
N VAL A 165 -4.92 18.91 4.00
CA VAL A 165 -4.29 20.23 4.03
C VAL A 165 -5.29 21.12 4.75
N SER A 166 -5.11 21.29 6.06
CA SER A 166 -5.74 22.38 6.77
C SER A 166 -5.34 23.60 5.98
N LYS A 167 -6.33 24.28 5.38
CA LYS A 167 -6.13 25.62 4.84
C LYS A 167 -5.44 26.36 5.97
N ARG A 168 -4.14 26.57 5.82
CA ARG A 168 -3.34 27.39 6.71
C ARG A 168 -4.09 28.71 6.72
N GLU A 169 -4.80 29.00 7.81
CA GLU A 169 -5.41 30.30 7.98
C GLU A 169 -4.23 31.26 7.94
N ARG A 170 -4.14 31.99 6.82
CA ARG A 170 -3.28 33.16 6.74
C ARG A 170 -3.71 34.05 7.91
N PRO A 171 -2.78 34.57 8.73
CA PRO A 171 -3.12 35.56 9.74
C PRO A 171 -3.95 36.65 9.05
N ALA A 172 -5.13 36.93 9.61
CA ALA A 172 -6.05 37.90 9.05
C ALA A 172 -5.36 39.28 8.96
N GLU A 173 -5.14 39.76 7.74
CA GLU A 173 -4.90 41.18 7.52
C GLU A 173 -6.20 41.95 7.82
N LEU A 174 -6.04 43.09 8.47
CA LEU A 174 -7.10 43.96 8.97
C LEU A 174 -8.15 44.32 7.89
N PRO A 175 -9.44 44.48 8.26
CA PRO A 175 -10.50 44.72 7.28
C PRO A 175 -10.49 46.18 6.81
N SER A 176 -10.22 46.41 5.51
CA SER A 176 -10.61 47.66 4.84
C SER A 176 -12.06 47.55 4.37
N ALA A 177 -12.87 48.49 4.81
CA ALA A 177 -14.30 48.58 4.58
C ALA A 177 -14.68 48.69 3.08
N SER A 178 -15.69 47.93 2.65
CA SER A 178 -16.89 48.42 1.91
C SER A 178 -17.69 47.28 1.24
N GLY A 179 -19.01 47.26 1.46
CA GLY A 179 -20.00 46.64 0.56
C GLY A 179 -20.68 45.34 1.03
N PRO A 180 -22.00 45.14 0.83
CA PRO A 180 -22.85 44.56 1.87
C PRO A 180 -23.18 43.06 1.75
N SER A 181 -23.19 42.46 2.94
CA SER A 181 -23.83 41.23 3.40
C SER A 181 -25.06 40.70 2.63
N LYS A 182 -25.07 39.39 2.37
CA LYS A 182 -26.24 38.53 2.68
C LYS A 182 -25.81 37.24 3.42
N LYS A 183 -26.09 37.28 4.73
CA LYS A 183 -26.42 36.19 5.67
C LYS A 183 -27.25 35.09 4.97
N GLN A 184 -27.31 33.81 5.36
CA GLN A 184 -27.05 33.06 6.59
C GLN A 184 -27.33 31.59 6.24
N GLY A 185 -26.82 30.63 7.01
CA GLY A 185 -27.55 29.37 7.22
C GLY A 185 -26.69 28.12 7.34
N LYS A 186 -26.42 27.75 8.58
CA LYS A 186 -25.87 26.47 9.05
C LYS A 186 -27.05 25.53 9.30
N VAL A 187 -27.12 24.35 8.67
CA VAL A 187 -27.90 23.21 9.19
C VAL A 187 -27.17 21.89 8.87
N ILE A 188 -27.26 21.02 9.86
CA ILE A 188 -26.64 19.73 10.09
C ILE A 188 -27.56 18.59 9.56
N LEU A 189 -26.95 17.44 9.21
CA LEU A 189 -27.52 16.08 9.05
C LEU A 189 -28.58 15.85 7.95
N GLY A 190 -28.43 14.74 7.21
CA GLY A 190 -29.56 14.17 6.47
C GLY A 190 -29.18 13.26 5.30
N LYS A 191 -29.20 11.96 5.55
CA LYS A 191 -29.34 10.88 4.56
C LYS A 191 -30.59 11.15 3.69
N GLY A 192 -30.45 11.19 2.37
CA GLY A 192 -31.59 11.36 1.46
C GLY A 192 -31.20 11.31 -0.02
N GLU A 193 -31.60 10.23 -0.69
CA GLU A 193 -31.66 10.13 -2.15
C GLU A 193 -32.49 11.28 -2.72
N THR A 194 -31.90 12.13 -3.56
CA THR A 194 -32.67 13.03 -4.44
C THR A 194 -31.99 13.16 -5.80
N LYS A 195 -32.80 12.94 -6.84
CA LYS A 195 -32.51 13.04 -8.29
C LYS A 195 -31.65 14.26 -8.62
N GLY A 196 -30.39 14.01 -8.97
CA GLY A 196 -29.37 15.03 -9.20
C GLY A 196 -29.56 15.84 -10.48
N LYS A 197 -29.70 17.16 -10.32
CA LYS A 197 -29.17 18.11 -11.31
C LYS A 197 -27.65 18.02 -11.23
N HIS A 198 -27.07 17.26 -12.15
CA HIS A 198 -25.65 16.99 -12.30
C HIS A 198 -24.84 18.29 -12.44
N LYS A 199 -24.28 18.77 -11.31
CA LYS A 199 -23.36 19.91 -11.25
C LYS A 199 -22.13 19.58 -12.08
N GLN A 200 -21.87 20.38 -13.13
CA GLN A 200 -20.72 20.16 -14.00
C GLN A 200 -19.42 20.18 -13.19
N PRO A 201 -18.47 19.27 -13.48
CA PRO A 201 -17.19 19.25 -12.79
C PRO A 201 -16.40 20.52 -13.14
N GLU A 202 -15.77 21.13 -12.13
CA GLU A 202 -15.02 22.40 -12.23
C GLU A 202 -13.80 22.29 -13.17
N ASN A 203 -13.30 21.08 -13.39
CA ASN A 203 -12.17 20.76 -14.27
C ASN A 203 -12.59 20.43 -15.72
N MET A 204 -13.80 20.78 -16.14
CA MET A 204 -14.25 20.54 -17.52
C MET A 204 -13.61 21.55 -18.49
N PRO A 205 -13.03 21.10 -19.62
CA PRO A 205 -12.55 22.00 -20.68
C PRO A 205 -13.64 22.97 -21.14
N GLU A 206 -13.25 24.21 -21.45
CA GLU A 206 -14.17 25.29 -21.81
C GLU A 206 -15.07 24.96 -23.00
N ALA A 207 -14.53 24.29 -24.02
CA ALA A 207 -15.28 23.84 -25.20
C ALA A 207 -16.36 22.79 -24.90
N LEU A 208 -16.34 22.15 -23.72
CA LEU A 208 -17.30 21.13 -23.30
C LEU A 208 -18.20 21.60 -22.16
N ARG A 209 -18.07 22.85 -21.72
CA ARG A 209 -18.93 23.46 -20.70
C ARG A 209 -20.37 23.55 -21.24
N GLY A 210 -21.35 23.31 -20.38
CA GLY A 210 -22.77 23.24 -20.76
C GLY A 210 -23.21 21.96 -21.51
N LYS A 211 -22.29 21.08 -21.92
CA LYS A 211 -22.62 19.80 -22.58
C LYS A 211 -22.83 18.65 -21.59
N ARG A 212 -23.42 17.55 -22.08
CA ARG A 212 -23.65 16.34 -21.27
C ARG A 212 -22.32 15.65 -21.01
N TYR A 213 -22.01 15.36 -19.75
CA TYR A 213 -20.73 14.73 -19.35
C TYR A 213 -20.87 13.31 -18.78
N VAL A 214 -22.11 12.87 -18.54
CA VAL A 214 -22.43 11.52 -18.06
C VAL A 214 -23.50 10.90 -18.96
N THR A 215 -23.32 9.63 -19.28
CA THR A 215 -24.34 8.82 -19.95
C THR A 215 -25.54 8.58 -19.03
N GLY A 216 -26.70 8.21 -19.60
CA GLY A 216 -27.88 7.84 -18.80
C GLY A 216 -27.66 6.65 -17.85
N LYS A 217 -26.59 5.87 -18.05
CA LYS A 217 -26.16 4.76 -17.18
C LYS A 217 -25.13 5.18 -16.13
N GLY A 218 -24.89 6.48 -15.94
CA GLY A 218 -23.94 6.98 -14.94
C GLY A 218 -22.46 6.89 -15.32
N LYS A 219 -22.11 6.36 -16.50
CA LYS A 219 -20.71 6.33 -16.98
C LYS A 219 -20.29 7.69 -17.54
N ARG A 220 -19.06 8.13 -17.22
CA ARG A 220 -18.47 9.37 -17.77
C ARG A 220 -18.22 9.27 -19.28
N ILE A 221 -18.48 10.34 -20.01
CA ILE A 221 -18.16 10.47 -21.43
C ILE A 221 -16.71 10.96 -21.56
N CYS A 222 -15.96 10.42 -22.52
CA CYS A 222 -14.57 10.82 -22.75
C CYS A 222 -14.50 12.24 -23.34
N TRP A 223 -13.81 13.16 -22.64
CA TRP A 223 -13.62 14.55 -23.10
C TRP A 223 -12.70 14.63 -24.31
N ASP A 224 -11.57 13.93 -24.31
CA ASP A 224 -10.59 13.95 -25.41
C ASP A 224 -11.18 13.45 -26.73
N TYR A 225 -12.15 12.53 -26.67
CA TYR A 225 -12.87 12.08 -27.86
C TYR A 225 -13.72 13.21 -28.47
N ASN A 226 -14.27 14.10 -27.65
CA ASN A 226 -15.15 15.17 -28.09
C ASN A 226 -14.41 16.49 -28.40
N LEU A 227 -13.14 16.61 -28.01
CA LEU A 227 -12.29 17.76 -28.34
C LEU A 227 -11.68 17.65 -29.75
N PRO A 228 -11.33 18.78 -30.39
CA PRO A 228 -10.77 18.80 -31.75
C PRO A 228 -9.37 18.18 -31.84
N HIS A 229 -8.62 18.13 -30.73
CA HIS A 229 -7.31 17.47 -30.66
C HIS A 229 -7.40 15.93 -30.79
N GLY A 230 -8.61 15.37 -30.77
CA GLY A 230 -8.85 13.94 -30.90
C GLY A 230 -8.27 13.14 -29.73
N HIS A 231 -8.51 11.83 -29.76
CA HIS A 231 -7.96 10.91 -28.76
C HIS A 231 -6.70 10.23 -29.33
N SER A 232 -5.59 10.25 -28.58
CA SER A 232 -4.29 9.70 -29.03
C SER A 232 -4.14 8.17 -28.88
N HIS A 233 -5.20 7.45 -28.45
CA HIS A 233 -5.15 6.00 -28.29
C HIS A 233 -5.76 5.30 -29.50
N ALA A 234 -4.91 4.97 -30.47
CA ALA A 234 -5.26 4.38 -31.76
C ALA A 234 -5.70 2.89 -31.70
N ASP A 235 -5.57 2.19 -30.57
CA ASP A 235 -5.60 0.71 -30.58
C ASP A 235 -6.87 0.04 -30.02
N VAL A 236 -8.04 0.65 -30.19
CA VAL A 236 -9.28 -0.13 -30.08
C VAL A 236 -10.30 0.39 -31.09
N LYS A 237 -10.20 -0.11 -32.32
CA LYS A 237 -11.38 -0.24 -33.19
C LYS A 237 -12.38 -1.15 -32.44
N ASP A 238 -13.61 -0.70 -32.28
CA ASP A 238 -14.78 -1.50 -31.86
C ASP A 238 -15.03 -1.79 -30.38
N ARG A 239 -14.52 -0.99 -29.43
CA ARG A 239 -15.18 -0.89 -28.12
C ARG A 239 -15.45 0.57 -27.81
N GLY A 240 -16.73 0.95 -27.72
CA GLY A 240 -17.21 2.31 -27.47
C GLY A 240 -16.82 2.92 -26.11
N GLU A 241 -15.80 2.39 -25.44
CA GLU A 241 -15.31 2.81 -24.13
C GLU A 241 -13.78 2.86 -24.14
N CYS A 242 -13.21 3.93 -23.60
CA CYS A 242 -11.78 4.05 -23.33
C CYS A 242 -11.55 4.22 -21.81
N PRO A 243 -10.30 4.12 -21.32
CA PRO A 243 -10.01 4.31 -19.90
C PRO A 243 -10.51 5.66 -19.35
N LYS A 244 -10.57 6.68 -20.21
CA LYS A 244 -11.04 8.03 -19.87
C LYS A 244 -12.58 8.19 -19.93
N GLY A 245 -13.32 7.25 -20.51
CA GLY A 245 -14.79 7.28 -20.58
C GLY A 245 -15.38 6.69 -21.85
N VAL A 246 -16.70 6.73 -21.96
CA VAL A 246 -17.46 6.26 -23.13
C VAL A 246 -17.24 7.21 -24.31
N ARG A 247 -17.03 6.67 -25.52
CA ARG A 247 -16.80 7.41 -26.76
C ARG A 247 -18.12 7.68 -27.48
N ILE A 248 -18.90 8.63 -26.95
CA ILE A 248 -20.15 9.10 -27.55
C ILE A 248 -20.17 10.63 -27.62
N CYS A 249 -21.00 11.17 -28.50
CA CYS A 249 -21.25 12.61 -28.61
C CYS A 249 -21.81 13.19 -27.29
N MET A 250 -21.25 14.33 -26.86
CA MET A 250 -21.68 15.05 -25.65
C MET A 250 -22.87 16.00 -25.86
N GLU A 251 -23.42 16.09 -27.08
CA GLU A 251 -24.65 16.84 -27.32
C GLU A 251 -25.83 16.18 -26.59
N TRP A 252 -26.71 17.00 -26.01
CA TRP A 252 -27.77 16.54 -25.11
C TRP A 252 -28.69 15.48 -25.73
N ASP A 253 -28.96 15.59 -27.04
CA ASP A 253 -29.91 14.76 -27.77
C ASP A 253 -29.28 13.77 -28.78
N CYS A 254 -27.96 13.79 -28.96
CA CYS A 254 -27.32 12.99 -30.00
C CYS A 254 -27.03 11.54 -29.58
N ARG A 255 -26.21 11.33 -28.53
CA ARG A 255 -25.79 10.00 -28.00
C ARG A 255 -25.20 9.01 -29.02
N ARG A 256 -24.85 9.45 -30.24
CA ARG A 256 -24.26 8.60 -31.30
C ARG A 256 -22.75 8.44 -31.13
N ASN A 257 -22.19 7.42 -31.79
CA ASN A 257 -20.77 7.06 -31.80
C ASN A 257 -19.95 7.95 -32.77
N HIS A 258 -20.11 9.26 -32.66
CA HIS A 258 -19.25 10.24 -33.31
C HIS A 258 -18.84 11.30 -32.29
N PRO A 259 -17.72 11.99 -32.50
CA PRO A 259 -17.29 13.05 -31.60
C PRO A 259 -18.13 14.33 -31.79
N LEU A 260 -18.14 15.20 -30.78
CA LEU A 260 -18.88 16.47 -30.80
C LEU A 260 -18.48 17.40 -31.97
N HIS A 261 -17.20 17.44 -32.33
CA HIS A 261 -16.71 18.25 -33.45
C HIS A 261 -17.14 17.72 -34.83
N LYS A 262 -17.78 16.54 -34.92
CA LYS A 262 -18.37 15.97 -36.14
C LYS A 262 -19.88 15.77 -36.00
N HIS A 263 -20.55 16.64 -35.23
CA HIS A 263 -21.98 16.51 -34.90
C HIS A 263 -22.94 17.13 -35.95
N GLU A 264 -22.46 17.46 -37.14
CA GLU A 264 -23.36 17.87 -38.23
C GLU A 264 -24.36 16.76 -38.62
#